data_AF-A0A1F9DLX7-F1
#
_entry.id   AF-A0A1F9DLX7-F1
#
_cell.length_a   1.000
_cell.length_b   1.000
_cell.length_c   1.000
_cell.angle_alpha   90.00
_cell.angle_beta   90.00
_cell.angle_gamma   90.00
#
_symmetry.space_group_name_H-M   'P 1'
#
loop_
_entity.id
_entity.type
_entity.pdbx_description
1 polymer ?
#
loop_
_entity_poly.entity_id
_entity_poly.type
_entity_poly.pdbx_seq_one_letter_code
_entity_poly.pdbx_strand_id
1 'polypeptide(L)' 'MPEEKLESVAALISSYPEVTHNYLRAGTPNLWFTIIAESKEAIQKIIGEIEEKSAQGPVRELPAKKMFKVKVDLKVGE' A
#
# COMPACT_ATOMS: atom_id res chain seq x y z
N MET A 1 4.46 -13.18 0.52
CA MET A 1 5.93 -12.97 0.56
C MET A 1 6.52 -13.66 1.79
N PRO A 2 7.79 -14.16 1.74
CA PRO A 2 8.50 -14.69 2.91
C PRO A 2 8.62 -13.67 4.05
N GLU A 3 8.59 -14.13 5.29
CA GLU A 3 8.60 -13.28 6.50
C GLU A 3 9.89 -12.46 6.65
N GLU A 4 11.05 -13.05 6.31
CA GLU A 4 12.36 -12.38 6.36
C GLU A 4 12.46 -11.11 5.50
N LYS A 5 11.66 -11.03 4.43
CA LYS A 5 11.61 -9.87 3.53
C LYS A 5 10.50 -8.87 3.89
N LEU A 6 9.60 -9.25 4.80
CA LEU A 6 8.41 -8.47 5.08
C LEU A 6 8.75 -7.10 5.65
N GLU A 7 9.61 -7.07 6.67
CA GLU A 7 9.96 -5.84 7.38
C GLU A 7 10.75 -4.88 6.49
N SER A 8 11.72 -5.39 5.71
CA SER A 8 12.51 -4.57 4.79
C SER A 8 11.67 -3.99 3.66
N VAL A 9 10.76 -4.77 3.08
CA VAL A 9 9.86 -4.30 2.03
C VAL A 9 8.80 -3.34 2.59
N ALA A 10 8.28 -3.58 3.79
CA ALA A 10 7.38 -2.65 4.44
C ALA A 10 8.06 -1.30 4.73
N ALA A 11 9.31 -1.31 5.23
CA ALA A 11 10.09 -0.11 5.46
C ALA A 11 10.38 0.65 4.16
N LEU A 12 10.74 -0.07 3.08
CA LEU A 12 10.89 0.51 1.74
C LEU A 12 9.61 1.20 1.27
N ILE A 13 8.46 0.52 1.34
CA ILE A 13 7.17 1.09 0.93
C ILE A 13 6.82 2.32 1.77
N SER A 14 7.04 2.25 3.09
CA SER A 14 6.79 3.37 4.00
C SER A 14 7.78 4.53 3.86
N SER A 15 8.87 4.39 3.10
CA SER A 15 9.80 5.49 2.83
C SER A 15 9.30 6.50 1.79
N TYR A 16 8.28 6.14 1.01
CA TYR A 16 7.67 7.03 0.02
C TYR A 16 6.64 7.95 0.69
N PRO A 17 6.80 9.28 0.61
CA PRO A 17 5.86 10.25 1.19
C PRO A 17 4.41 10.11 0.68
N GLU A 18 4.24 9.60 -0.54
CA GLU A 18 2.95 9.37 -1.19
C GLU A 18 2.18 8.20 -0.57
N VAL A 19 2.86 7.31 0.17
CA VAL A 19 2.24 6.18 0.86
C VAL A 19 1.66 6.65 2.20
N THR A 20 0.34 6.59 2.30
CA THR A 20 -0.40 7.09 3.48
C THR A 20 -0.68 6.01 4.51
N HIS A 21 -0.85 4.76 4.08
CA HIS A 21 -1.04 3.62 4.97
C HIS A 21 -0.32 2.41 4.41
N ASN A 22 0.20 1.57 5.30
CA ASN A 22 0.85 0.30 4.98
C ASN A 22 0.40 -0.75 6.00
N TYR A 23 -0.07 -1.90 5.52
CA TYR A 23 -0.77 -2.89 6.31
C TYR A 23 -0.29 -4.30 5.98
N LEU A 24 0.15 -5.01 7.01
CA LEU A 24 0.20 -6.46 6.99
C LEU A 24 -1.23 -7.02 7.09
N ARG A 25 -1.54 -8.00 6.24
CA ARG A 25 -2.80 -8.75 6.23
C ARG A 25 -2.51 -10.24 6.13
N ALA A 26 -3.42 -11.05 6.66
CA ALA A 26 -3.38 -12.49 6.49
C ALA A 26 -3.69 -12.88 5.03
N GLY A 27 -3.08 -13.95 4.55
CA GLY A 27 -3.31 -14.51 3.20
C GLY A 27 -2.39 -13.95 2.12
N THR A 28 -2.74 -14.18 0.86
CA THR A 28 -1.98 -13.68 -0.30
C THR A 28 -2.90 -12.87 -1.20
N PRO A 29 -2.60 -11.58 -1.47
CA PRO A 29 -1.43 -10.83 -1.04
C PRO A 29 -1.43 -10.45 0.46
N ASN A 30 -0.25 -10.46 1.10
CA ASN A 30 -0.08 -10.20 2.54
C ASN A 30 0.32 -8.76 2.91
N LEU A 31 0.74 -7.92 1.97
CA LEU A 31 1.13 -6.54 2.23
C LEU A 31 0.32 -5.58 1.35
N TRP A 32 -0.31 -4.60 1.98
CA TRP A 32 -1.27 -3.69 1.36
C TRP A 32 -0.92 -2.26 1.72
N PHE A 33 -0.94 -1.36 0.73
CA PHE A 33 -0.68 0.05 0.99
C PHE A 33 -1.60 0.95 0.16
N THR A 34 -1.81 2.17 0.64
CA THR A 34 -2.54 3.21 -0.08
C THR A 34 -1.57 4.30 -0.50
N ILE A 35 -1.64 4.70 -1.76
CA ILE A 35 -0.78 5.73 -2.35
C ILE A 35 -1.62 6.88 -2.89
N ILE A 36 -1.15 8.12 -2.71
CA ILE A 36 -1.75 9.35 -3.25
C ILE A 36 -0.63 10.18 -3.86
N ALA A 37 -0.74 10.52 -5.15
CA ALA A 37 0.19 11.41 -5.84
C ALA A 37 -0.58 12.37 -6.76
N GLU A 38 0.15 13.35 -7.32
CA GLU A 38 -0.39 14.39 -8.19
C GLU A 38 -1.00 13.87 -9.51
N SER A 39 -0.56 12.71 -9.98
CA SER A 39 -1.00 12.12 -11.24
C SER A 39 -0.93 10.60 -11.22
N LYS A 40 -1.59 9.96 -12.20
CA LYS A 40 -1.51 8.50 -12.36
C LYS A 40 -0.11 8.07 -12.77
N GLU A 41 0.56 8.86 -13.59
CA GLU A 41 1.92 8.63 -14.06
C GLU A 41 2.91 8.65 -12.90
N ALA A 42 2.73 9.57 -11.94
CA ALA A 42 3.52 9.60 -10.71
C ALA A 42 3.30 8.34 -9.85
N ILE A 43 2.05 7.90 -9.69
CA ILE A 43 1.73 6.63 -9.00
C ILE A 43 2.42 5.45 -9.69
N GLN A 44 2.34 5.36 -11.01
CA GLN A 44 2.94 4.26 -11.76
C GLN A 44 4.46 4.25 -11.66
N LYS A 45 5.10 5.42 -11.67
CA LYS A 45 6.53 5.54 -11.43
C LYS A 45 6.91 5.00 -10.05
N ILE A 46 6.22 5.43 -8.99
CA ILE A 46 6.50 4.98 -7.62
C ILE A 46 6.27 3.46 -7.48
N ILE A 47 5.19 2.94 -8.06
CA ILE A 47 4.93 1.50 -8.08
C ILE A 47 6.07 0.73 -8.77
N GLY A 48 6.52 1.19 -9.94
CA GLY A 48 7.64 0.58 -10.65
C GLY A 48 8.94 0.58 -9.82
N GLU A 49 9.23 1.68 -9.13
CA GLU A 49 10.38 1.75 -8.22
C GLU A 49 10.26 0.78 -7.03
N ILE A 50 9.05 0.61 -6.48
CA ILE A 50 8.79 -0.35 -5.40
C ILE A 50 8.97 -1.79 -5.90
N GLU A 51 8.44 -2.11 -7.08
CA GLU A 51 8.59 -3.43 -7.70
C GLU A 51 10.06 -3.79 -7.92
N GLU A 52 10.82 -2.85 -8.51
CA GLU A 52 12.25 -3.02 -8.78
C GLU A 52 13.07 -3.19 -7.48
N LYS A 53 12.89 -2.27 -6.52
CA LYS A 53 13.68 -2.26 -5.27
C LYS A 53 13.31 -3.40 -4.32
N SER A 54 12.04 -3.85 -4.32
CA SER A 54 11.60 -4.95 -3.45
C SER A 54 11.99 -6.32 -4.00
N ALA A 55 12.04 -6.49 -5.33
CA ALA A 55 12.24 -7.77 -6.00
C ALA A 55 11.24 -8.88 -5.56
N GLN A 56 10.00 -8.49 -5.24
CA GLN A 56 8.96 -9.40 -4.73
C GLN A 56 7.84 -9.75 -5.72
N GLY A 57 7.98 -9.30 -6.97
CA GLY A 57 6.97 -9.47 -8.01
C GLY A 57 6.04 -8.26 -8.15
N PRO A 58 5.01 -8.38 -9.01
CA PRO A 58 4.20 -7.23 -9.38
C PRO A 58 3.30 -6.76 -8.23
N VAL A 59 3.18 -5.45 -8.10
CA VAL A 59 2.20 -4.78 -7.26
C VAL A 59 0.87 -4.77 -8.00
N ARG A 60 -0.19 -5.20 -7.31
CA ARG A 60 -1.54 -5.19 -7.88
C ARG A 60 -2.24 -3.86 -7.60
N GLU A 61 -2.49 -3.08 -8.64
CA GLU A 61 -3.28 -1.85 -8.55
C GLU A 61 -4.78 -2.14 -8.36
N LEU A 62 -5.40 -1.52 -7.35
CA LEU A 62 -6.83 -1.65 -7.03
C LEU A 62 -7.47 -0.25 -6.86
N PRO A 63 -7.64 0.53 -7.96
CA PRO A 63 -8.17 1.89 -7.87
C PRO A 63 -9.65 1.88 -7.47
N ALA A 64 -10.02 2.73 -6.51
CA ALA A 64 -11.41 2.96 -6.17
C ALA A 64 -12.15 3.57 -7.38
N LYS A 65 -13.13 2.84 -7.94
CA LYS A 65 -13.94 3.30 -9.08
C LYS A 65 -15.18 4.08 -8.66
N LYS A 66 -15.76 3.71 -7.52
CA LYS A 66 -16.94 4.34 -6.91
C LYS A 66 -16.78 4.30 -5.41
N MET A 67 -17.04 5.42 -4.75
CA MET A 67 -16.98 5.52 -3.29
C MET A 67 -18.39 5.36 -2.73
N PHE A 68 -18.59 4.33 -1.92
CA PHE A 68 -19.79 4.15 -1.11
C PHE A 68 -19.38 4.26 0.35
N LYS A 69 -19.59 5.43 0.95
CA LYS A 69 -19.19 5.72 2.34
C LYS A 69 -20.42 5.79 3.21
N VAL A 70 -20.55 4.84 4.14
CA VAL A 70 -21.47 4.95 5.28
C VAL A 70 -20.79 5.81 6.34
N LYS A 71 -21.52 6.72 6.99
CA LYS A 71 -20.96 7.50 8.10
C LYS A 71 -20.50 6.54 9.20
N VAL A 72 -19.24 6.68 9.59
CA VAL A 72 -18.65 5.90 10.67
C VAL A 72 -18.66 6.77 11.92
N ASP A 73 -19.33 6.29 12.95
CA ASP A 73 -19.27 6.81 14.32
C ASP A 73 -18.67 5.70 15.19
N LEU A 74 -17.40 5.85 15.55
CA LEU A 74 -16.69 4.91 16.40
C LEU A 74 -16.65 5.49 17.80
N LYS A 75 -17.31 4.80 18.74
CA LYS A 75 -17.06 5.02 20.17
C LYS A 75 -15.66 4.51 20.47
N VAL A 76 -14.70 5.43 20.56
CA VAL A 76 -13.39 5.13 21.13
C VAL A 76 -13.60 5.12 22.65
N GLY A 77 -13.28 4.00 23.31
CA GLY A 77 -13.44 3.84 24.76
C GLY A 77 -12.59 4.85 25.54
N GLU A 78 -13.00 5.11 26.79
CA GLU A 78 -12.40 6.09 27.72
C GLU A 78 -10.87 6.03 27.82
#